data_AF-A0A919QY90-F1
#
_entry.id   AF-A0A919QY90-F1
#
_cell.length_a   1.000
_cell.length_b   1.000
_cell.length_c   1.000
_cell.angle_alpha   90.00
_cell.angle_beta   90.00
_cell.angle_gamma   90.00
#
_symmetry.space_group_name_H-M   'P 1'
#
loop_
_entity.id
_entity.type
_entity.pdbx_description
1 polymer ?
#
loop_
_entity_poly.entity_id
_entity_poly.type
_entity_poly.pdbx_seq_one_letter_code
_entity_poly.pdbx_strand_id
1 'polypeptide(L)'
;MRRPSVDIRGPAKSIFRRLSAATVGVLTFAFFCVPPAAAVALPTPKGLTAFFDLECFRTSPYQPPAVALTVRHLNPVLANLPIETVTLGPREQLCVPVAKNNQAPPSPALDFLRYVDLSCYRISGIAVNAQLVLNHLNPLFQTLPRTQILMAAPQQLCVPVVKNNAVPPADVLALVRHIDLKCYAITPNNPLNLQVSLRQLNPVLTPVIPTHSAQILYPRQLCVPVQKAGDAVPAAALNLIRWIDVVKYDIATPVLPSVSLTLRHINPVLAGLPVEQAVLSGAAQLALPVAKNGNQPPD
;
A
#
# COMPACT_ATOMS: atom_id res chain seq x y z
N MET A 1 67.60 34.21 22.45
CA MET A 1 66.95 35.54 22.39
C MET A 1 65.78 35.55 23.37
N ARG A 2 65.74 36.54 24.27
CA ARG A 2 64.78 36.72 25.36
C ARG A 2 63.90 37.95 25.08
N ARG A 3 62.68 37.92 25.65
CA ARG A 3 61.70 39.01 25.97
C ARG A 3 60.65 39.35 24.88
N PRO A 4 59.46 39.88 25.26
CA PRO A 4 58.73 39.77 26.53
C PRO A 4 57.22 39.47 26.38
N SER A 5 56.66 39.00 27.50
CA SER A 5 55.25 38.92 27.87
C SER A 5 54.65 40.29 28.20
N VAL A 6 53.36 40.50 27.87
CA VAL A 6 52.53 41.59 28.40
C VAL A 6 51.24 40.98 28.95
N ASP A 7 51.05 41.21 30.24
CA ASP A 7 49.89 40.89 31.08
C ASP A 7 49.19 42.23 31.38
N ILE A 8 47.87 42.33 31.20
CA ILE A 8 47.08 43.49 31.66
C ILE A 8 45.85 42.97 32.42
N ARG A 9 45.91 43.18 33.74
CA ARG A 9 44.82 43.09 34.71
C ARG A 9 43.94 44.34 34.66
N GLY A 10 42.66 44.20 35.00
CA GLY A 10 41.82 45.35 35.35
C GLY A 10 40.36 44.99 35.66
N PRO A 11 39.93 44.97 36.93
CA PRO A 11 38.57 44.63 37.36
C PRO A 11 37.70 45.88 37.55
N ALA A 12 36.38 45.76 37.38
CA ALA A 12 35.43 46.70 37.96
C ALA A 12 34.12 45.99 38.33
N LYS A 13 33.92 45.83 39.64
CA LYS A 13 32.63 45.54 40.25
C LYS A 13 31.83 46.85 40.32
N SER A 14 30.54 46.81 40.01
CA SER A 14 29.58 47.82 40.44
C SER A 14 28.37 47.11 41.05
N ILE A 15 28.14 47.41 42.33
CA ILE A 15 27.04 46.96 43.18
C ILE A 15 26.20 48.22 43.50
N PHE A 16 24.88 48.03 43.69
CA PHE A 16 23.84 48.99 44.13
C PHE A 16 23.18 49.79 42.98
N ARG A 17 21.87 50.05 42.94
CA ARG A 17 20.81 50.03 43.98
C ARG A 17 19.42 50.04 43.31
N ARG A 18 18.50 49.34 43.98
CA ARG A 18 17.01 49.31 43.95
C ARG A 18 16.30 50.57 43.40
N LEU A 19 15.16 50.40 42.72
CA LEU A 19 13.80 50.74 43.21
C LEU A 19 12.71 50.50 42.14
N SER A 20 11.65 49.81 42.58
CA SER A 20 10.21 50.01 42.30
C SER A 20 9.71 50.23 40.87
N ALA A 21 8.95 49.26 40.35
CA ALA A 21 7.63 49.50 39.76
C ALA A 21 6.86 48.17 39.65
N ALA A 22 5.84 48.03 40.50
CA ALA A 22 4.78 47.07 40.29
C ALA A 22 3.85 47.60 39.19
N THR A 23 3.80 46.91 38.06
CA THR A 23 2.72 47.06 37.08
C THR A 23 2.14 45.69 36.79
N VAL A 24 0.92 45.53 37.31
CA VAL A 24 -0.03 44.50 36.93
C VAL A 24 -0.29 44.64 35.44
N GLY A 25 0.13 43.64 34.67
CA GLY A 25 -0.17 43.50 33.26
C GLY A 25 -0.62 42.07 33.00
N VAL A 26 -1.90 41.82 33.22
CA VAL A 26 -2.60 40.59 32.83
C VAL A 26 -2.49 40.46 31.31
N LEU A 27 -1.50 39.73 30.82
CA LEU A 27 -1.39 39.32 29.43
C LEU A 27 -1.82 37.85 29.33
N THR A 28 -3.13 37.72 29.13
CA THR A 28 -3.82 36.69 28.35
C THR A 28 -2.92 35.53 27.90
N PHE A 29 -2.98 34.43 28.64
CA PHE A 29 -2.78 33.09 28.09
C PHE A 29 -3.85 32.88 27.02
N ALA A 30 -3.60 33.35 25.79
CA ALA A 30 -4.28 32.84 24.62
C ALA A 30 -3.82 31.40 24.45
N PHE A 31 -4.49 30.49 25.17
CA PHE A 31 -4.49 29.08 24.83
C PHE A 31 -4.91 29.01 23.36
N PHE A 32 -3.94 28.76 22.48
CA PHE A 32 -4.22 28.24 21.15
C PHE A 32 -4.91 26.90 21.37
N CYS A 33 -6.24 26.91 21.45
CA CYS A 33 -7.07 25.76 21.16
C CYS A 33 -6.79 25.42 19.69
N VAL A 34 -5.71 24.67 19.45
CA VAL A 34 -5.50 24.00 18.17
C VAL A 34 -6.71 23.07 18.04
N PRO A 35 -7.61 23.29 17.09
CA PRO A 35 -8.75 22.41 16.91
C PRO A 35 -8.20 20.99 16.72
N PRO A 36 -8.75 19.98 17.42
CA PRO A 36 -8.29 18.61 17.26
C PRO A 36 -8.38 18.26 15.77
N ALA A 37 -7.27 17.76 15.21
CA ALA A 37 -7.24 17.31 13.83
C ALA A 37 -8.40 16.33 13.60
N ALA A 38 -9.35 16.71 12.75
CA ALA A 38 -10.49 15.87 12.43
C ALA A 38 -9.96 14.56 11.84
N ALA A 39 -10.33 13.43 12.45
CA ALA A 39 -9.98 12.12 11.92
C ALA A 39 -10.54 11.98 10.51
N VAL A 40 -9.71 11.56 9.55
CA VAL A 40 -10.16 11.28 8.19
C VAL A 40 -11.23 10.21 8.24
N ALA A 41 -12.38 10.47 7.61
CA ALA A 41 -13.45 9.49 7.52
C ALA A 41 -12.95 8.27 6.75
N LEU A 42 -13.15 7.07 7.31
CA LEU A 42 -12.85 5.84 6.58
C LEU A 42 -13.78 5.70 5.37
N PRO A 43 -13.29 5.22 4.22
CA PRO A 43 -14.15 4.87 3.11
C PRO A 43 -15.05 3.71 3.48
N THR A 44 -16.15 3.56 2.76
CA THR A 44 -16.96 2.35 2.83
C THR A 44 -16.22 1.19 2.15
N PRO A 45 -16.50 -0.08 2.49
CA PRO A 45 -15.85 -1.22 1.84
C PRO A 45 -16.00 -1.19 0.32
N LYS A 46 -17.21 -0.94 -0.19
CA LYS A 46 -17.44 -0.79 -1.63
C LYS A 46 -16.71 0.42 -2.22
N GLY A 47 -16.75 1.57 -1.54
CA GLY A 47 -16.07 2.79 -1.98
C GLY A 47 -14.55 2.62 -2.09
N LEU A 48 -13.93 1.86 -1.19
CA LEU A 48 -12.49 1.54 -1.27
C LEU A 48 -12.19 0.53 -2.38
N THR A 49 -12.87 -0.62 -2.36
CA THR A 49 -12.58 -1.77 -3.23
C THR A 49 -12.90 -1.52 -4.70
N ALA A 50 -13.94 -0.75 -5.03
CA ALA A 50 -14.31 -0.49 -6.42
C ALA A 50 -13.23 0.26 -7.21
N PHE A 51 -12.31 0.94 -6.53
CA PHE A 51 -11.20 1.68 -7.13
C PHE A 51 -9.83 1.14 -6.70
N PHE A 52 -9.79 -0.06 -6.11
CA PHE A 52 -8.55 -0.72 -5.69
C PHE A 52 -7.88 -1.35 -6.91
N ASP A 53 -7.24 -0.52 -7.71
CA ASP A 53 -6.60 -0.89 -8.95
C ASP A 53 -5.10 -0.68 -8.85
N LEU A 54 -4.32 -1.71 -9.19
CA LEU A 54 -2.88 -1.67 -9.05
C LEU A 54 -2.20 -1.98 -10.37
N GLU A 55 -1.19 -1.20 -10.74
CA GLU A 55 -0.25 -1.53 -11.81
C GLU A 55 0.98 -2.20 -11.19
N CYS A 56 1.32 -3.39 -11.66
CA CYS A 56 2.39 -4.22 -11.13
C CYS A 56 3.60 -4.21 -12.07
N PHE A 57 4.71 -3.72 -11.56
CA PHE A 57 5.97 -3.55 -12.28
C PHE A 57 6.91 -4.71 -11.99
N ARG A 58 7.66 -5.14 -13.02
CA ARG A 58 8.89 -5.92 -12.81
C ARG A 58 9.89 -5.04 -12.08
N THR A 59 10.65 -5.67 -11.19
CA THR A 59 11.66 -4.99 -10.39
C THR A 59 13.03 -5.61 -10.61
N SER A 60 14.10 -4.85 -10.30
CA SER A 60 15.42 -5.43 -10.08
C SER A 60 15.34 -6.57 -9.05
N PRO A 61 16.10 -7.66 -9.21
CA PRO A 61 16.07 -8.78 -8.27
C PRO A 61 16.33 -8.35 -6.82
N TYR A 62 15.59 -8.94 -5.89
CA TYR A 62 15.81 -8.79 -4.45
C TYR A 62 15.43 -10.10 -3.76
N GLN A 63 16.30 -10.59 -2.88
CA GLN A 63 16.06 -11.76 -2.05
C GLN A 63 15.93 -11.29 -0.59
N PRO A 64 14.74 -11.39 0.03
CA PRO A 64 14.60 -11.11 1.45
C PRO A 64 15.30 -12.20 2.28
N PRO A 65 15.60 -11.92 3.56
CA PRO A 65 15.87 -12.97 4.54
C PRO A 65 14.77 -14.03 4.51
N ALA A 66 15.13 -15.30 4.71
CA ALA A 66 14.16 -16.38 4.77
C ALA A 66 13.25 -16.18 5.99
N VAL A 67 11.99 -15.84 5.75
CA VAL A 67 10.98 -15.64 6.80
C VAL A 67 9.80 -16.57 6.53
N ALA A 68 9.49 -17.41 7.51
CA ALA A 68 8.29 -18.23 7.53
C ALA A 68 7.13 -17.45 8.15
N LEU A 69 5.99 -17.44 7.48
CA LEU A 69 4.80 -16.69 7.84
C LEU A 69 3.59 -17.61 7.86
N THR A 70 2.93 -17.71 9.00
CA THR A 70 1.64 -18.38 9.09
C THR A 70 0.54 -17.40 8.67
N VAL A 71 -0.25 -17.76 7.67
CA VAL A 71 -1.30 -16.91 7.08
C VAL A 71 -2.68 -17.55 7.18
N ARG A 72 -3.71 -16.72 7.38
CA ARG A 72 -5.13 -17.10 7.29
C ARG A 72 -5.89 -16.15 6.39
N HIS A 73 -6.88 -16.65 5.67
CA HIS A 73 -7.74 -15.83 4.80
C HIS A 73 -8.66 -14.94 5.62
N LEU A 74 -8.88 -13.73 5.11
CA LEU A 74 -9.82 -12.77 5.68
C LEU A 74 -11.14 -12.73 4.92
N ASN A 75 -11.12 -13.02 3.61
CA ASN A 75 -12.33 -12.98 2.80
C ASN A 75 -13.37 -14.00 3.31
N PRO A 76 -14.65 -13.60 3.52
CA PRO A 76 -15.68 -14.47 4.08
C PRO A 76 -15.96 -15.73 3.23
N VAL A 77 -15.80 -15.66 1.90
CA VAL A 77 -15.98 -16.81 1.00
C VAL A 77 -14.85 -17.84 1.16
N LEU A 78 -13.66 -17.39 1.59
CA LEU A 78 -12.44 -18.20 1.70
C LEU A 78 -12.01 -18.44 3.15
N ALA A 79 -12.79 -18.00 4.13
CA ALA A 79 -12.43 -18.02 5.55
C ALA A 79 -12.23 -19.44 6.10
N ASN A 80 -12.85 -20.44 5.46
CA ASN A 80 -12.72 -21.86 5.85
C ASN A 80 -11.54 -22.57 5.18
N LEU A 81 -10.76 -21.90 4.33
CA LEU A 81 -9.54 -22.49 3.80
C LEU A 81 -8.51 -22.68 4.91
N PRO A 82 -7.65 -23.73 4.82
CA PRO A 82 -6.66 -24.00 5.85
C PRO A 82 -5.74 -22.81 6.12
N ILE A 83 -5.41 -22.65 7.41
CA ILE A 83 -4.26 -21.83 7.83
C ILE A 83 -3.01 -22.56 7.34
N GLU A 84 -2.06 -21.83 6.76
CA GLU A 84 -0.81 -22.43 6.28
C GLU A 84 0.40 -21.56 6.59
N THR A 85 1.58 -22.18 6.57
CA THR A 85 2.86 -21.47 6.67
C THR A 85 3.50 -21.36 5.29
N VAL A 86 3.84 -20.15 4.89
CA VAL A 86 4.55 -19.84 3.64
C VAL A 86 5.93 -19.28 3.96
N THR A 87 6.91 -19.50 3.09
CA THR A 87 8.23 -18.87 3.19
C THR A 87 8.38 -17.81 2.10
N LEU A 88 8.81 -16.62 2.47
CA LEU A 88 9.11 -15.55 1.50
C LEU A 88 10.31 -15.93 0.62
N GLY A 89 10.07 -16.05 -0.69
CA GLY A 89 11.09 -16.15 -1.72
C GLY A 89 11.49 -14.78 -2.27
N PRO A 90 12.10 -14.72 -3.47
CA PRO A 90 12.52 -13.45 -4.07
C PRO A 90 11.33 -12.54 -4.38
N ARG A 91 11.56 -11.21 -4.36
CA ARG A 91 10.60 -10.24 -4.86
C ARG A 91 10.50 -10.35 -6.38
N GLU A 92 9.28 -10.48 -6.88
CA GLU A 92 9.01 -10.57 -8.32
C GLU A 92 8.43 -9.26 -8.87
N GLN A 93 7.62 -8.54 -8.07
CA GLN A 93 6.91 -7.36 -8.51
C GLN A 93 6.76 -6.30 -7.42
N LEU A 94 6.55 -5.05 -7.84
CA LEU A 94 5.99 -3.97 -7.02
C LEU A 94 4.68 -3.51 -7.65
N CYS A 95 3.57 -3.59 -6.92
CA CYS A 95 2.26 -3.13 -7.36
C CYS A 95 1.94 -1.78 -6.72
N VAL A 96 1.48 -0.82 -7.52
CA VAL A 96 1.24 0.57 -7.12
C VAL A 96 -0.12 1.06 -7.63
N PRO A 97 -0.77 2.01 -6.95
CA PRO A 97 -2.15 2.37 -7.22
C PRO A 97 -2.28 3.22 -8.48
N VAL A 98 -3.28 2.91 -9.32
CA VAL A 98 -3.56 3.62 -10.56
C VAL A 98 -5.04 3.94 -10.72
N ALA A 99 -5.33 5.05 -11.40
CA ALA A 99 -6.66 5.34 -11.94
C ALA A 99 -6.72 4.88 -13.40
N LYS A 100 -7.92 4.47 -13.84
CA LYS A 100 -8.21 4.12 -15.24
C LYS A 100 -9.06 5.18 -15.90
N ASN A 101 -8.79 5.52 -17.15
CA ASN A 101 -9.63 6.39 -18.00
C ASN A 101 -10.02 7.71 -17.33
N ASN A 102 -9.09 8.31 -16.58
CA ASN A 102 -9.31 9.53 -15.77
C ASN A 102 -10.35 9.41 -14.65
N GLN A 103 -10.87 8.22 -14.38
CA GLN A 103 -11.76 7.96 -13.25
C GLN A 103 -10.94 7.88 -11.97
N ALA A 104 -10.82 9.02 -11.29
CA ALA A 104 -10.20 9.08 -9.97
C ALA A 104 -11.14 8.44 -8.93
N PRO A 105 -10.60 7.70 -7.94
CA PRO A 105 -11.37 7.33 -6.76
C PRO A 105 -11.95 8.58 -6.08
N PRO A 106 -13.20 8.54 -5.60
CA PRO A 106 -13.75 9.64 -4.80
C PRO A 106 -13.07 9.70 -3.42
N SER A 107 -13.13 10.86 -2.75
CA SER A 107 -12.79 10.95 -1.33
C SER A 107 -13.88 10.26 -0.49
N PRO A 108 -13.54 9.55 0.60
CA PRO A 108 -12.19 9.44 1.17
C PRO A 108 -11.32 8.32 0.57
N ALA A 109 -11.82 7.48 -0.34
CA ALA A 109 -11.07 6.32 -0.87
C ALA A 109 -9.72 6.72 -1.50
N LEU A 110 -9.66 7.82 -2.24
CA LEU A 110 -8.40 8.33 -2.84
C LEU A 110 -7.30 8.61 -1.79
N ASP A 111 -7.68 9.05 -0.59
CA ASP A 111 -6.74 9.43 0.47
C ASP A 111 -6.00 8.20 1.02
N PHE A 112 -6.63 7.03 0.96
CA PHE A 112 -6.02 5.75 1.33
C PHE A 112 -5.33 5.09 0.15
N LEU A 113 -6.01 4.99 -0.99
CA LEU A 113 -5.55 4.23 -2.15
C LEU A 113 -4.21 4.71 -2.69
N ARG A 114 -3.96 6.03 -2.68
CA ARG A 114 -2.70 6.62 -3.18
C ARG A 114 -1.44 6.14 -2.42
N TYR A 115 -1.61 5.57 -1.23
CA TYR A 115 -0.53 5.05 -0.40
C TYR A 115 -0.43 3.51 -0.39
N VAL A 116 -1.26 2.80 -1.17
CA VAL A 116 -1.25 1.33 -1.19
C VAL A 116 -0.19 0.82 -2.16
N ASP A 117 1.00 0.59 -1.63
CA ASP A 117 2.10 0.00 -2.40
C ASP A 117 2.42 -1.39 -1.87
N LEU A 118 2.43 -2.39 -2.77
CA LEU A 118 2.60 -3.78 -2.37
C LEU A 118 3.83 -4.40 -3.03
N SER A 119 4.80 -4.83 -2.23
CA SER A 119 5.93 -5.65 -2.68
C SER A 119 5.49 -7.12 -2.72
N CYS A 120 5.58 -7.76 -3.89
CA CYS A 120 5.08 -9.10 -4.13
C CYS A 120 6.23 -10.11 -4.21
N TYR A 121 6.24 -11.01 -3.25
CA TYR A 121 7.25 -12.05 -3.09
C TYR A 121 6.74 -13.39 -3.57
N ARG A 122 7.60 -14.16 -4.23
CA ARG A 122 7.31 -15.55 -4.53
C ARG A 122 7.06 -16.32 -3.25
N ILE A 123 6.04 -17.17 -3.25
CA ILE A 123 5.78 -18.15 -2.19
C ILE A 123 5.44 -19.50 -2.82
N SER A 124 5.42 -20.52 -1.98
CA SER A 124 4.78 -21.81 -2.28
C SER A 124 3.92 -22.21 -1.08
N GLY A 125 2.90 -23.02 -1.31
CA GLY A 125 1.92 -23.39 -0.30
C GLY A 125 0.94 -24.42 -0.84
N ILE A 126 -0.13 -24.66 -0.09
CA ILE A 126 -1.11 -25.72 -0.37
C ILE A 126 -2.00 -25.31 -1.55
N ALA A 127 -2.15 -26.20 -2.52
CA ALA A 127 -3.12 -26.02 -3.59
C ALA A 127 -4.55 -26.18 -3.04
N VAL A 128 -5.42 -25.21 -3.32
CA VAL A 128 -6.78 -25.16 -2.75
C VAL A 128 -7.86 -25.65 -3.72
N ASN A 129 -7.61 -25.55 -5.04
CA ASN A 129 -8.48 -26.03 -6.12
C ASN A 129 -9.95 -25.60 -5.96
N ALA A 130 -10.18 -24.35 -5.57
CA ALA A 130 -11.51 -23.81 -5.30
C ALA A 130 -12.16 -23.27 -6.57
N GLN A 131 -13.40 -23.69 -6.86
CA GLN A 131 -14.20 -23.09 -7.93
C GLN A 131 -14.88 -21.82 -7.45
N LEU A 132 -14.73 -20.73 -8.19
CA LEU A 132 -15.26 -19.41 -7.86
C LEU A 132 -15.93 -18.77 -9.07
N VAL A 133 -16.94 -17.95 -8.81
CA VAL A 133 -17.55 -17.05 -9.79
C VAL A 133 -17.12 -15.64 -9.46
N LEU A 134 -16.40 -15.00 -10.37
CA LEU A 134 -15.91 -13.63 -10.22
C LEU A 134 -16.82 -12.62 -10.93
N ASN A 135 -16.97 -11.45 -10.33
CA ASN A 135 -17.58 -10.29 -10.96
C ASN A 135 -16.73 -9.05 -10.68
N HIS A 136 -16.54 -8.18 -11.67
CA HIS A 136 -15.77 -6.95 -11.48
C HIS A 136 -16.48 -5.98 -10.55
N LEU A 137 -15.70 -5.32 -9.70
CA LEU A 137 -16.16 -4.23 -8.84
C LEU A 137 -15.89 -2.86 -9.45
N ASN A 138 -14.85 -2.74 -10.29
CA ASN A 138 -14.51 -1.48 -10.92
C ASN A 138 -15.65 -1.00 -11.84
N PRO A 139 -16.15 0.25 -11.68
CA PRO A 139 -17.28 0.76 -12.46
C PRO A 139 -17.13 0.66 -13.98
N LEU A 140 -15.91 0.75 -14.51
CA LEU A 140 -15.64 0.62 -15.95
C LEU A 140 -15.92 -0.79 -16.50
N PHE A 141 -15.95 -1.79 -15.62
CA PHE A 141 -16.00 -3.21 -15.98
C PHE A 141 -17.22 -3.94 -15.40
N GLN A 142 -18.14 -3.24 -14.73
CA GLN A 142 -19.31 -3.85 -14.09
C GLN A 142 -20.28 -4.50 -15.08
N THR A 143 -20.28 -4.09 -16.34
CA THR A 143 -21.12 -4.65 -17.41
C THR A 143 -20.54 -5.94 -18.00
N LEU A 144 -19.30 -6.30 -17.66
CA LEU A 144 -18.69 -7.53 -18.13
C LEU A 144 -19.35 -8.77 -17.50
N PRO A 145 -19.44 -9.88 -18.26
CA PRO A 145 -20.03 -11.10 -17.75
C PRO A 145 -19.24 -11.65 -16.55
N ARG A 146 -19.95 -12.34 -15.66
CA ARG A 146 -19.32 -13.07 -14.56
C ARG A 146 -18.44 -14.18 -15.11
N THR A 147 -17.30 -14.42 -14.49
CA THR A 147 -16.31 -15.41 -14.95
C THR A 147 -16.18 -16.54 -13.94
N GLN A 148 -16.36 -17.78 -14.38
CA GLN A 148 -16.06 -18.96 -13.57
C GLN A 148 -14.56 -19.27 -13.64
N ILE A 149 -13.92 -19.49 -12.50
CA ILE A 149 -12.51 -19.84 -12.41
C ILE A 149 -12.27 -20.97 -11.43
N LEU A 150 -11.16 -21.67 -11.62
CA LEU A 150 -10.51 -22.55 -10.65
C LEU A 150 -9.32 -21.80 -10.05
N MET A 151 -9.32 -21.64 -8.73
CA MET A 151 -8.21 -21.09 -7.96
C MET A 151 -7.32 -22.25 -7.48
N ALA A 152 -6.10 -22.34 -8.00
CA ALA A 152 -5.23 -23.50 -7.84
C ALA A 152 -4.20 -23.31 -6.71
N ALA A 153 -2.92 -23.14 -7.05
CA ALA A 153 -1.82 -23.04 -6.09
C ALA A 153 -1.41 -21.58 -5.82
N PRO A 154 -0.96 -21.25 -4.59
CA PRO A 154 -0.43 -19.94 -4.28
C PRO A 154 0.92 -19.71 -4.97
N GLN A 155 1.14 -18.48 -5.42
CA GLN A 155 2.34 -18.09 -6.18
C GLN A 155 3.04 -16.88 -5.55
N GLN A 156 2.28 -15.92 -5.01
CA GLN A 156 2.85 -14.70 -4.42
C GLN A 156 2.17 -14.31 -3.12
N LEU A 157 2.93 -13.67 -2.24
CA LEU A 157 2.42 -12.87 -1.12
C LEU A 157 2.84 -11.42 -1.35
N CYS A 158 1.86 -10.54 -1.50
CA CYS A 158 2.04 -9.11 -1.66
C CYS A 158 1.81 -8.40 -0.32
N VAL A 159 2.81 -7.66 0.14
CA VAL A 159 2.84 -7.03 1.48
C VAL A 159 3.09 -5.52 1.38
N PRO A 160 2.56 -4.72 2.32
CA PRO A 160 2.60 -3.27 2.20
C PRO A 160 3.98 -2.69 2.50
N VAL A 161 4.41 -1.80 1.61
CA VAL A 161 5.67 -1.06 1.69
C VAL A 161 5.41 0.45 1.52
N VAL A 162 6.41 1.27 1.86
CA VAL A 162 6.45 2.69 1.48
C VAL A 162 7.64 2.96 0.60
N LYS A 163 7.48 3.84 -0.39
CA LYS A 163 8.54 4.28 -1.30
C LYS A 163 9.22 5.54 -0.79
N ASN A 164 10.55 5.59 -0.87
CA ASN A 164 11.36 6.79 -0.63
C ASN A 164 11.01 7.55 0.66
N ASN A 165 10.66 6.81 1.72
CA ASN A 165 10.20 7.37 3.00
C ASN A 165 8.93 8.24 2.93
N ALA A 166 8.12 8.13 1.87
CA ALA A 166 6.80 8.77 1.79
C ALA A 166 5.81 8.05 2.72
N VAL A 167 5.91 8.34 4.02
CA VAL A 167 5.07 7.74 5.06
C VAL A 167 3.65 8.32 4.97
N PRO A 168 2.61 7.46 4.93
CA PRO A 168 1.23 7.93 4.94
C PRO A 168 0.87 8.65 6.25
N PRO A 169 -0.18 9.50 6.26
CA PRO A 169 -0.83 9.96 7.48
C PRO A 169 -1.18 8.80 8.42
N ALA A 170 -1.23 9.04 9.73
CA ALA A 170 -1.34 7.98 10.74
C ALA A 170 -2.61 7.13 10.61
N ASP A 171 -3.73 7.76 10.30
CA ASP A 171 -5.04 7.16 10.00
C ASP A 171 -4.99 6.30 8.73
N VAL A 172 -4.33 6.76 7.66
CA VAL A 172 -4.11 5.99 6.44
C VAL A 172 -3.19 4.80 6.72
N LEU A 173 -2.09 5.04 7.44
CA LEU A 173 -1.12 4.02 7.81
C LEU A 173 -1.77 2.91 8.65
N ALA A 174 -2.70 3.27 9.55
CA ALA A 174 -3.43 2.33 10.40
C ALA A 174 -4.31 1.36 9.60
N LEU A 175 -4.67 1.69 8.36
CA LEU A 175 -5.35 0.78 7.42
C LEU A 175 -4.34 0.08 6.50
N VAL A 176 -3.55 0.84 5.75
CA VAL A 176 -2.73 0.33 4.63
C VAL A 176 -1.71 -0.71 5.08
N ARG A 177 -1.16 -0.58 6.28
CA ARG A 177 -0.15 -1.51 6.80
C ARG A 177 -0.64 -2.95 7.00
N HIS A 178 -1.95 -3.17 6.98
CA HIS A 178 -2.58 -4.50 7.15
C HIS A 178 -3.10 -5.10 5.83
N ILE A 179 -2.83 -4.46 4.68
CA ILE A 179 -3.27 -4.96 3.37
C ILE A 179 -2.25 -5.97 2.85
N ASP A 180 -2.46 -7.24 3.19
CA ASP A 180 -1.68 -8.35 2.65
C ASP A 180 -2.53 -9.19 1.69
N LEU A 181 -2.01 -9.41 0.49
CA LEU A 181 -2.71 -10.15 -0.55
C LEU A 181 -1.95 -11.41 -0.92
N LYS A 182 -2.59 -12.56 -0.77
CA LYS A 182 -2.08 -13.84 -1.22
C LYS A 182 -2.63 -14.16 -2.61
N CYS A 183 -1.75 -14.34 -3.58
CA CYS A 183 -2.09 -14.52 -4.99
C CYS A 183 -1.99 -15.99 -5.41
N TYR A 184 -3.05 -16.50 -6.02
CA TYR A 184 -3.18 -17.86 -6.51
C TYR A 184 -3.25 -17.88 -8.02
N ALA A 185 -2.64 -18.89 -8.64
CA ALA A 185 -2.87 -19.19 -10.05
C ALA A 185 -4.36 -19.46 -10.31
N ILE A 186 -4.89 -18.95 -11.43
CA ILE A 186 -6.26 -19.20 -11.86
C ILE A 186 -6.33 -19.76 -13.29
N THR A 187 -7.43 -20.44 -13.59
CA THR A 187 -7.82 -20.90 -14.94
C THR A 187 -9.35 -20.89 -15.07
N PRO A 188 -9.95 -20.73 -16.26
CA PRO A 188 -9.30 -20.51 -17.55
C PRO A 188 -8.76 -19.07 -17.68
N ASN A 189 -7.76 -18.92 -18.54
CA ASN A 189 -7.11 -17.62 -18.79
C ASN A 189 -7.64 -17.02 -20.09
N ASN A 190 -8.91 -16.64 -20.10
CA ASN A 190 -9.53 -16.00 -21.26
C ASN A 190 -9.17 -14.51 -21.27
N PRO A 191 -8.64 -13.97 -22.39
CA PRO A 191 -8.18 -12.59 -22.42
C PRO A 191 -9.35 -11.60 -22.36
N LEU A 192 -9.13 -10.48 -21.67
CA LEU A 192 -10.12 -9.39 -21.58
C LEU A 192 -10.14 -8.54 -22.86
N ASN A 193 -8.97 -8.33 -23.49
CA ASN A 193 -8.77 -7.56 -24.71
C ASN A 193 -9.34 -6.13 -24.67
N LEU A 194 -9.25 -5.46 -23.53
CA LEU A 194 -9.69 -4.08 -23.35
C LEU A 194 -8.50 -3.13 -23.27
N GLN A 195 -8.62 -1.98 -23.95
CA GLN A 195 -7.65 -0.90 -23.83
C GLN A 195 -8.10 0.11 -22.76
N VAL A 196 -7.17 0.53 -21.92
CA VAL A 196 -7.39 1.57 -20.91
C VAL A 196 -6.25 2.57 -20.89
N SER A 197 -6.51 3.77 -20.36
CA SER A 197 -5.47 4.71 -19.96
C SER A 197 -5.21 4.58 -18.46
N LEU A 198 -3.94 4.46 -18.06
CA LEU A 198 -3.49 4.37 -16.67
C LEU A 198 -2.81 5.66 -16.23
N ARG A 199 -3.16 6.14 -15.04
CA ARG A 199 -2.51 7.25 -14.36
C ARG A 199 -2.13 6.86 -12.94
N GLN A 200 -0.86 7.05 -12.58
CA GLN A 200 -0.37 6.78 -11.22
C GLN A 200 -1.07 7.65 -10.19
N LEU A 201 -1.54 7.02 -9.12
CA LEU A 201 -2.08 7.71 -7.93
C LEU A 201 -1.02 7.92 -6.86
N ASN A 202 0.06 7.15 -6.90
CA ASN A 202 1.11 7.25 -5.89
C ASN A 202 1.90 8.57 -6.03
N PRO A 203 2.00 9.38 -4.97
CA PRO A 203 2.63 10.71 -5.05
C PRO A 203 4.12 10.67 -5.43
N VAL A 204 4.83 9.56 -5.20
CA VAL A 204 6.23 9.38 -5.61
C VAL A 204 6.35 9.08 -7.10
N LEU A 205 5.35 8.43 -7.71
CA LEU A 205 5.41 7.98 -9.11
C LEU A 205 4.65 8.88 -10.07
N THR A 206 3.62 9.59 -9.61
CA THR A 206 2.86 10.56 -10.43
C THR A 206 3.73 11.56 -11.20
N PRO A 207 4.82 12.15 -10.64
CA PRO A 207 5.65 13.08 -11.41
C PRO A 207 6.65 12.40 -12.36
N VAL A 208 6.83 11.08 -12.28
CA VAL A 208 7.89 10.36 -13.01
C VAL A 208 7.33 9.47 -14.11
N ILE A 209 6.22 8.78 -13.85
CA ILE A 209 5.57 7.88 -14.81
C ILE A 209 4.38 8.63 -15.43
N PRO A 210 4.44 8.98 -16.73
CA PRO A 210 3.34 9.66 -17.39
C PRO A 210 2.11 8.76 -17.51
N THR A 211 0.96 9.40 -17.67
CA THR A 211 -0.25 8.71 -18.12
C THR A 211 0.04 7.97 -19.42
N HIS A 212 -0.35 6.71 -19.52
CA HIS A 212 -0.06 5.87 -20.67
C HIS A 212 -1.21 4.91 -20.98
N SER A 213 -1.18 4.25 -22.14
CA SER A 213 -2.16 3.23 -22.51
C SER A 213 -1.70 1.84 -22.09
N ALA A 214 -2.66 0.98 -21.74
CA ALA A 214 -2.43 -0.43 -21.45
C ALA A 214 -3.51 -1.28 -22.12
N GLN A 215 -3.09 -2.35 -22.80
CA GLN A 215 -3.98 -3.40 -23.28
C GLN A 215 -4.06 -4.50 -22.23
N ILE A 216 -5.26 -4.77 -21.71
CA ILE A 216 -5.53 -5.81 -20.73
C ILE A 216 -5.72 -7.15 -21.44
N LEU A 217 -4.90 -8.13 -21.09
CA LEU A 217 -4.84 -9.42 -21.75
C LEU A 217 -5.37 -10.52 -20.81
N TYR A 218 -4.53 -11.48 -20.46
CA TYR A 218 -4.92 -12.72 -19.81
C TYR A 218 -4.97 -12.57 -18.28
N PRO A 219 -6.04 -12.99 -17.59
CA PRO A 219 -6.00 -13.16 -16.15
C PRO A 219 -4.99 -14.25 -15.80
N ARG A 220 -4.22 -14.05 -14.73
CA ARG A 220 -3.19 -14.99 -14.28
C ARG A 220 -3.36 -15.41 -12.84
N GLN A 221 -3.70 -14.44 -11.99
CA GLN A 221 -3.75 -14.66 -10.56
C GLN A 221 -4.98 -13.99 -9.94
N LEU A 222 -5.56 -14.64 -8.94
CA LEU A 222 -6.51 -14.04 -8.02
C LEU A 222 -5.77 -13.79 -6.70
N CYS A 223 -5.68 -12.53 -6.28
CA CYS A 223 -5.10 -12.11 -5.02
C CYS A 223 -6.21 -11.79 -4.01
N VAL A 224 -6.12 -12.39 -2.83
CA VAL A 224 -7.16 -12.35 -1.79
C VAL A 224 -6.55 -11.91 -0.46
N PRO A 225 -7.32 -11.27 0.42
CA PRO A 225 -6.80 -10.70 1.64
C PRO A 225 -6.51 -11.80 2.65
N VAL A 226 -5.32 -11.75 3.22
CA VAL A 226 -4.87 -12.63 4.30
C VAL A 226 -4.38 -11.80 5.47
N GLN A 227 -4.32 -12.40 6.65
CA GLN A 227 -3.56 -11.85 7.76
C GLN A 227 -2.46 -12.84 8.15
N LYS A 228 -1.38 -12.31 8.71
CA LYS A 228 -0.28 -13.10 9.26
C LYS A 228 -0.48 -13.33 10.75
N ALA A 229 0.02 -14.45 11.26
CA ALA A 229 0.16 -14.66 12.71
C ALA A 229 1.06 -13.57 13.30
N GLY A 230 0.69 -13.08 14.48
CA GLY A 230 1.36 -11.93 15.12
C GLY A 230 0.86 -10.56 14.69
N ASP A 231 -0.03 -10.47 13.68
CA ASP A 231 -0.70 -9.20 13.34
C ASP A 231 -2.02 -9.03 14.10
N ALA A 232 -2.17 -7.89 14.78
CA ALA A 232 -3.39 -7.49 15.45
C ALA A 232 -4.14 -6.46 14.59
N VAL A 233 -4.92 -6.96 13.62
CA VAL A 233 -5.68 -6.11 12.70
C VAL A 233 -6.87 -5.46 13.43
N PRO A 234 -6.95 -4.12 13.53
CA PRO A 234 -8.09 -3.45 14.14
C PRO A 234 -9.40 -3.78 13.42
N ALA A 235 -10.51 -3.89 14.16
CA ALA A 235 -11.81 -4.26 13.58
C ALA A 235 -12.25 -3.33 12.43
N ALA A 236 -12.01 -2.03 12.55
CA ALA A 236 -12.31 -1.06 11.50
C ALA A 236 -11.51 -1.33 10.21
N ALA A 237 -10.23 -1.68 10.32
CA ALA A 237 -9.40 -2.06 9.18
C ALA A 237 -9.86 -3.40 8.59
N LEU A 238 -10.15 -4.39 9.44
CA LEU A 238 -10.63 -5.71 9.01
C LEU A 238 -11.94 -5.62 8.21
N ASN A 239 -12.86 -4.74 8.61
CA ASN A 239 -14.13 -4.52 7.93
C ASN A 239 -13.96 -4.00 6.49
N LEU A 240 -12.82 -3.39 6.17
CA LEU A 240 -12.48 -2.93 4.82
C LEU A 240 -11.64 -3.97 4.07
N ILE A 241 -10.54 -4.41 4.68
CA ILE A 241 -9.50 -5.21 4.03
C ILE A 241 -10.02 -6.57 3.58
N ARG A 242 -10.95 -7.18 4.33
CA ARG A 242 -11.51 -8.51 4.02
C ARG A 242 -12.22 -8.59 2.66
N TRP A 243 -12.51 -7.45 2.05
CA TRP A 243 -13.19 -7.34 0.76
C TRP A 243 -12.25 -6.99 -0.41
N ILE A 244 -10.96 -6.79 -0.14
CA ILE A 244 -9.98 -6.44 -1.16
C ILE A 244 -9.53 -7.70 -1.89
N ASP A 245 -10.22 -8.02 -2.98
CA ASP A 245 -9.80 -9.08 -3.89
C ASP A 245 -9.57 -8.51 -5.28
N VAL A 246 -8.48 -8.92 -5.90
CA VAL A 246 -8.09 -8.43 -7.23
C VAL A 246 -7.67 -9.58 -8.13
N VAL A 247 -8.00 -9.49 -9.41
CA VAL A 247 -7.42 -10.36 -10.44
C VAL A 247 -6.29 -9.60 -11.13
N LYS A 248 -5.09 -10.20 -11.16
CA LYS A 248 -3.96 -9.71 -11.95
C LYS A 248 -4.07 -10.23 -13.38
N TYR A 249 -4.14 -9.30 -14.31
CA TYR A 249 -4.10 -9.54 -15.74
C TYR A 249 -2.73 -9.18 -16.29
N ASP A 250 -2.22 -9.97 -17.22
CA ASP A 250 -1.12 -9.52 -18.08
C ASP A 250 -1.55 -8.26 -18.83
N ILE A 251 -0.62 -7.32 -19.01
CA ILE A 251 -0.84 -6.13 -19.82
C ILE A 251 0.27 -5.94 -20.84
N ALA A 252 -0.07 -5.29 -21.95
CA ALA A 252 0.90 -4.72 -22.88
C ALA A 252 0.84 -3.19 -22.78
N THR A 253 1.98 -2.57 -22.54
CA THR A 253 2.15 -1.10 -22.42
C THR A 253 3.27 -0.63 -23.34
N PRO A 254 3.33 0.68 -23.66
CA PRO A 254 4.56 1.30 -24.13
C PRO A 254 5.72 1.10 -23.14
N VAL A 255 6.95 1.31 -23.62
CA VAL A 255 8.13 1.35 -22.74
C VAL A 255 7.98 2.54 -21.78
N LEU A 256 8.11 2.26 -20.48
CA LEU A 256 8.01 3.24 -19.41
C LEU A 256 9.41 3.62 -18.91
N PRO A 257 9.57 4.83 -18.32
CA PRO A 257 10.83 5.21 -17.70
C PRO A 257 11.19 4.26 -16.56
N SER A 258 12.49 3.96 -16.43
CA SER A 258 12.99 3.23 -15.27
C SER A 258 13.01 4.12 -14.03
N VAL A 259 12.56 3.59 -12.89
CA VAL A 259 12.46 4.35 -11.64
C VAL A 259 13.17 3.61 -10.52
N SER A 260 14.20 4.23 -9.94
CA SER A 260 14.89 3.73 -8.76
C SER A 260 14.17 4.15 -7.49
N LEU A 261 13.95 3.21 -6.59
CA LEU A 261 13.17 3.35 -5.38
C LEU A 261 13.88 2.67 -4.21
N THR A 262 13.71 3.28 -3.04
CA THR A 262 13.97 2.63 -1.75
C THR A 262 12.64 2.21 -1.14
N LEU A 263 12.50 0.94 -0.76
CA LEU A 263 11.28 0.40 -0.15
C LEU A 263 11.51 0.05 1.32
N ARG A 264 10.53 0.37 2.16
CA ARG A 264 10.49 -0.08 3.56
C ARG A 264 9.15 -0.76 3.85
N HIS A 265 9.19 -1.95 4.42
CA HIS A 265 8.00 -2.63 4.90
C HIS A 265 7.32 -1.82 6.01
N ILE A 266 6.01 -1.63 5.87
CA ILE A 266 5.17 -1.03 6.93
C ILE A 266 4.29 -2.05 7.60
N ASN A 267 4.25 -3.29 7.09
CA ASN A 267 3.51 -4.36 7.74
C ASN A 267 4.03 -4.62 9.16
N PRO A 268 3.17 -4.72 10.19
CA PRO A 268 3.60 -4.88 11.58
C PRO A 268 4.49 -6.10 11.83
N VAL A 269 4.29 -7.21 11.11
CA VAL A 269 5.05 -8.46 11.27
C VAL A 269 6.38 -8.41 10.51
N LEU A 270 6.45 -7.62 9.43
CA LEU A 270 7.61 -7.55 8.54
C LEU A 270 8.40 -6.24 8.63
N ALA A 271 8.02 -5.33 9.53
CA ALA A 271 8.65 -4.01 9.66
C ALA A 271 10.15 -4.08 10.01
N GLY A 272 10.62 -5.20 10.57
CA GLY A 272 12.03 -5.45 10.86
C GLY A 272 12.85 -5.96 9.67
N LEU A 273 12.25 -6.19 8.51
CA LEU A 273 13.00 -6.58 7.32
C LEU A 273 13.92 -5.44 6.84
N PRO A 274 15.06 -5.78 6.21
CA PRO A 274 15.95 -4.77 5.63
C PRO A 274 15.23 -3.88 4.63
N VAL A 275 15.69 -2.63 4.54
CA VAL A 275 15.30 -1.70 3.48
C VAL A 275 15.69 -2.29 2.13
N GLU A 276 14.79 -2.23 1.15
CA GLU A 276 15.00 -2.78 -0.18
C GLU A 276 15.37 -1.69 -1.18
N GLN A 277 16.17 -2.06 -2.18
CA GLN A 277 16.32 -1.26 -3.40
C GLN A 277 15.50 -1.91 -4.52
N ALA A 278 14.83 -1.08 -5.32
CA ALA A 278 14.04 -1.53 -6.46
C ALA A 278 14.23 -0.59 -7.65
N VAL A 279 14.55 -1.16 -8.81
CA VAL A 279 14.43 -0.45 -10.09
C VAL A 279 13.22 -1.00 -10.82
N LEU A 280 12.22 -0.16 -11.09
CA LEU A 280 11.08 -0.51 -11.93
C LEU A 280 11.52 -0.52 -13.39
N SER A 281 11.38 -1.63 -14.09
CA SER A 281 11.86 -1.79 -15.48
C SER A 281 10.77 -1.97 -16.52
N GLY A 282 9.53 -2.21 -16.10
CA GLY A 282 8.37 -2.27 -16.99
C GLY A 282 7.11 -2.76 -16.29
N ALA A 283 5.97 -2.23 -16.70
CA ALA A 283 4.66 -2.70 -16.24
C ALA A 283 4.36 -4.08 -16.84
N ALA A 284 3.98 -5.04 -16.01
CA ALA A 284 3.73 -6.41 -16.44
C ALA A 284 2.29 -6.83 -16.25
N GLN A 285 1.64 -6.33 -15.19
CA GLN A 285 0.28 -6.73 -14.85
C GLN A 285 -0.57 -5.56 -14.35
N LEU A 286 -1.87 -5.67 -14.51
CA LEU A 286 -2.88 -4.80 -13.92
C LEU A 286 -3.79 -5.63 -13.01
N ALA A 287 -3.85 -5.27 -11.73
CA ALA A 287 -4.74 -5.86 -10.76
C ALA A 287 -6.07 -5.09 -10.75
N LEU A 288 -7.17 -5.79 -11.01
CA LEU A 288 -8.52 -5.23 -11.07
C LEU A 288 -9.40 -5.82 -9.96
N PRO A 289 -10.19 -5.00 -9.27
CA PRO A 289 -10.98 -5.45 -8.13
C PRO A 289 -12.16 -6.30 -8.57
N VAL A 290 -12.40 -7.39 -7.83
CA VAL A 290 -13.46 -8.37 -8.09
C VAL A 290 -14.15 -8.79 -6.79
N ALA A 291 -15.41 -9.18 -6.90
CA ALA A 291 -16.12 -9.95 -5.88
C ALA A 291 -16.16 -11.43 -6.26
N LYS A 292 -16.47 -12.30 -5.27
CA LYS A 292 -16.53 -13.75 -5.44
C LYS A 292 -17.90 -14.29 -5.04
N ASN A 293 -18.44 -15.22 -5.82
CA ASN A 293 -19.67 -15.96 -5.54
C ASN A 293 -20.85 -15.05 -5.18
N GLY A 294 -20.95 -13.87 -5.81
CA GLY A 294 -21.99 -12.88 -5.53
C GLY A 294 -21.86 -12.11 -4.21
N ASN A 295 -20.84 -12.40 -3.40
CA ASN A 295 -20.59 -11.67 -2.14
C ASN A 295 -19.92 -10.34 -2.46
N GLN A 296 -20.68 -9.27 -2.36
CA GLN A 296 -20.22 -7.91 -2.63
C GLN A 296 -19.82 -7.18 -1.34
N PRO A 297 -18.83 -6.27 -1.41
CA PRO A 297 -18.55 -5.35 -0.32
C PRO A 297 -19.79 -4.50 -0.02
N PRO A 298 -20.16 -4.30 1.26
CA PRO A 298 -21.29 -3.46 1.60
C PRO A 298 -20.99 -1.98 1.35
N ASP A 299 -22.08 -1.21 1.21
CA ASP A 299 -22.06 0.25 1.24
C ASP A 299 -21.70 0.80 2.62
#